data_AF-A0A5R8XY74-F1
#
_entry.id   AF-A0A5R8XY74-F1
#
_cell.length_a   1.000
_cell.length_b   1.000
_cell.length_c   1.000
_cell.angle_alpha   90.00
_cell.angle_beta   90.00
_cell.angle_gamma   90.00
#
_symmetry.space_group_name_H-M   'P 1'
#
loop_
_entity.id
_entity.type
_entity.pdbx_description
1 polymer ?
#
loop_
_entity_poly.entity_id
_entity_poly.type
_entity_poly.pdbx_seq_one_letter_code
_entity_poly.pdbx_strand_id
1 'polypeptide(L)'
;MFTKDEWTQEELLKNTIELEKDGYKIVLVDTILKPLPNIETITYNPYEMALMDEKTIFVFYCDTGKTTKERLNFYRKKLPNHKCFSLRGGRGYWRPNFQILEEIHKNV
;
A
#
# COMPACT_ATOMS: atom_id res chain seq x y z
N MET A 1 -8.25 -8.84 6.49
CA MET A 1 -7.41 -7.77 5.91
C MET A 1 -6.49 -7.05 6.92
N PHE A 2 -6.95 -6.62 8.10
CA PHE A 2 -6.16 -5.75 9.00
C PHE A 2 -5.35 -6.44 10.13
N THR A 3 -5.31 -7.77 10.16
CA THR A 3 -4.59 -8.53 11.21
C THR A 3 -3.10 -8.73 10.91
N LYS A 4 -2.63 -8.32 9.72
CA LYS A 4 -1.24 -8.46 9.27
C LYS A 4 -0.58 -7.09 9.20
N ASP A 5 0.74 -7.07 9.35
CA ASP A 5 1.56 -5.86 9.18
C ASP A 5 2.01 -5.65 7.71
N GLU A 6 1.87 -6.68 6.88
CA GLU A 6 2.32 -6.69 5.50
C GLU A 6 1.24 -7.21 4.56
N TRP A 7 1.21 -6.66 3.35
CA TRP A 7 0.43 -7.15 2.23
C TRP A 7 1.35 -7.54 1.06
N THR A 8 1.06 -8.65 0.40
CA THR A 8 1.61 -8.94 -0.94
C THR A 8 0.99 -8.02 -1.99
N GLN A 9 1.53 -8.01 -3.22
CA GLN A 9 0.88 -7.31 -4.34
C GLN A 9 -0.55 -7.83 -4.61
N GLU A 10 -0.77 -9.15 -4.50
CA GLU A 10 -2.11 -9.72 -4.67
C GLU A 10 -3.06 -9.25 -3.56
N GLU A 11 -2.62 -9.29 -2.30
CA GLU A 11 -3.41 -8.81 -1.17
C GLU A 11 -3.69 -7.31 -1.29
N LEU A 12 -2.71 -6.50 -1.72
CA LEU A 12 -2.92 -5.09 -1.99
C LEU A 12 -4.06 -4.88 -2.98
N LEU A 13 -4.00 -5.51 -4.15
CA LEU A 13 -5.00 -5.32 -5.20
C LEU A 13 -6.39 -5.81 -4.77
N LYS A 14 -6.47 -7.00 -4.13
CA LYS A 14 -7.74 -7.54 -3.62
C LYS A 14 -8.34 -6.65 -2.53
N ASN A 15 -7.51 -6.26 -1.56
CA ASN A 15 -7.95 -5.40 -0.47
C ASN A 15 -8.37 -4.02 -0.98
N THR A 16 -7.69 -3.44 -1.98
CA THR A 16 -8.10 -2.17 -2.60
C THR A 16 -9.53 -2.27 -3.13
N ILE A 17 -9.84 -3.29 -3.93
CA ILE A 17 -11.18 -3.49 -4.51
C ILE A 17 -12.26 -3.65 -3.42
N GLU A 18 -11.96 -4.40 -2.35
CA GLU A 18 -12.92 -4.64 -1.27
C GLU A 18 -13.13 -3.40 -0.40
N LEU A 19 -12.05 -2.74 0.00
CA LEU A 19 -12.07 -1.62 0.93
C LEU A 19 -12.56 -0.32 0.30
N GLU A 20 -12.35 -0.12 -1.00
CA GLU A 20 -12.93 1.03 -1.72
C GLU A 20 -14.46 0.99 -1.72
N LYS A 21 -15.08 -0.20 -1.72
CA LYS A 21 -16.54 -0.33 -1.57
C LYS A 21 -17.04 0.16 -0.21
N ASP A 22 -16.20 0.07 0.81
CA ASP A 22 -16.45 0.55 2.17
C ASP A 22 -16.03 2.03 2.37
N GLY A 23 -15.58 2.68 1.30
CA GLY A 23 -15.17 4.09 1.27
C GLY A 23 -13.76 4.34 1.81
N TYR A 24 -12.90 3.32 1.89
CA TYR A 24 -11.48 3.52 2.19
C TYR A 24 -10.70 3.92 0.94
N LYS A 25 -9.63 4.68 1.14
CA LYS A 25 -8.66 5.02 0.09
C LYS A 25 -7.34 4.33 0.37
N ILE A 26 -6.81 3.57 -0.57
CA ILE A 26 -5.52 2.90 -0.43
C ILE A 26 -4.46 3.74 -1.13
N VAL A 27 -3.36 4.03 -0.44
CA VAL A 27 -2.28 4.85 -0.97
C VAL A 27 -0.96 4.12 -0.83
N LEU A 28 -0.29 3.89 -1.95
CA LEU A 28 1.08 3.40 -1.98
C LEU A 28 2.07 4.52 -1.70
N VAL A 29 2.96 4.29 -0.74
CA VAL A 29 3.91 5.29 -0.27
C VAL A 29 5.33 4.86 -0.63
N ASP A 30 5.93 5.61 -1.55
CA ASP A 30 7.31 5.50 -1.96
C ASP A 30 8.24 6.09 -0.90
N THR A 31 9.12 5.26 -0.34
CA THR A 31 10.13 5.68 0.64
C THR A 31 11.54 5.80 0.04
N ILE A 32 11.69 5.58 -1.27
CA ILE A 32 12.99 5.46 -1.97
C ILE A 32 13.10 6.32 -3.24
N LEU A 33 12.07 7.12 -3.58
CA LEU A 33 12.02 7.98 -4.77
C LEU A 33 12.19 7.21 -6.09
N LYS A 34 11.59 6.01 -6.14
CA LYS A 34 11.53 5.13 -7.31
C LYS A 34 10.10 4.61 -7.46
N PRO A 35 9.18 5.39 -8.07
CA PRO A 35 7.77 5.04 -8.20
C PRO A 35 7.60 3.66 -8.84
N LEU A 36 6.62 2.89 -8.35
CA LEU A 36 6.28 1.62 -8.96
C LEU A 36 5.66 1.86 -10.35
N PRO A 37 6.04 1.09 -11.37
CA PRO A 37 5.44 1.21 -12.70
C PRO A 37 3.97 0.77 -12.68
N ASN A 38 3.15 1.45 -13.50
CA ASN A 38 1.73 1.16 -13.75
C ASN A 38 0.82 1.23 -12.52
N ILE A 39 1.22 1.96 -11.47
CA ILE A 39 0.34 2.25 -10.33
C ILE A 39 0.71 3.62 -9.74
N GLU A 40 -0.28 4.33 -9.23
CA GLU A 40 -0.05 5.61 -8.56
C GLU A 40 0.65 5.41 -7.21
N THR A 41 1.63 6.26 -6.92
CA THR A 41 2.35 6.28 -5.65
C THR A 41 2.57 7.72 -5.22
N ILE A 42 2.58 7.98 -3.91
CA ILE A 42 3.03 9.26 -3.34
C ILE A 42 4.41 9.10 -2.74
N THR A 43 5.17 10.19 -2.63
CA THR A 43 6.40 10.21 -1.84
C THR A 43 6.06 10.32 -0.36
N TYR A 44 6.82 9.63 0.50
CA TYR A 44 6.65 9.73 1.95
C TYR A 44 6.77 11.18 2.46
N ASN A 45 5.64 11.74 2.87
CA ASN A 45 5.55 13.04 3.52
C ASN A 45 4.54 12.97 4.68
N PRO A 46 4.99 12.70 5.92
CA PRO A 46 4.08 12.46 7.05
C PRO A 46 3.21 13.68 7.38
N TYR A 47 3.64 14.90 7.06
CA TYR A 47 2.85 16.10 7.29
C TYR A 47 1.61 16.13 6.38
N GLU A 48 1.80 15.99 5.06
CA GLU A 48 0.70 15.96 4.10
C GLU A 48 -0.19 14.74 4.28
N MET A 49 0.42 13.57 4.54
CA MET A 49 -0.31 12.33 4.77
C MET A 49 -1.22 12.39 6.00
N ALA A 50 -0.80 13.06 7.07
CA ALA A 50 -1.62 13.21 8.28
C ALA A 50 -2.88 14.08 8.06
N LEU A 51 -2.88 14.92 7.02
CA LEU A 51 -4.04 15.74 6.63
C LEU A 51 -5.04 14.98 5.75
N MET A 52 -4.71 13.75 5.32
CA MET A 52 -5.61 12.92 4.53
C MET A 52 -6.73 12.32 5.39
N ASP A 53 -7.84 11.98 4.75
CA ASP A 53 -9.00 11.37 5.39
C ASP A 53 -8.62 10.15 6.25
N GLU A 54 -9.27 9.95 7.40
CA GLU A 54 -8.96 8.86 8.34
C GLU A 54 -9.20 7.47 7.73
N LYS A 55 -10.07 7.35 6.72
CA LYS A 55 -10.24 6.13 5.93
C LYS A 55 -9.14 5.94 4.89
N THR A 56 -8.06 6.73 4.93
CA THR A 56 -6.86 6.49 4.13
C THR A 56 -6.00 5.40 4.77
N ILE A 57 -5.63 4.42 3.97
CA ILE A 57 -4.73 3.32 4.35
C ILE A 57 -3.42 3.50 3.60
N PHE A 58 -2.32 3.56 4.34
CA PHE A 58 -0.99 3.74 3.79
C PHE A 58 -0.25 2.42 3.68
N VAL A 59 0.22 2.10 2.47
CA VAL A 59 1.01 0.92 2.17
C VAL A 59 2.40 1.36 1.75
N PHE A 60 3.37 1.20 2.65
CA PHE A 60 4.74 1.68 2.46
C PHE A 60 5.57 0.65 1.71
N TYR A 61 6.39 1.09 0.76
CA TYR A 61 7.36 0.21 0.10
C TYR A 61 8.75 0.85 0.02
N CYS A 62 9.76 -0.02 -0.05
CA CYS A 62 11.13 0.30 -0.42
C CYS A 62 11.61 -0.71 -1.48
N ASP A 63 12.92 -0.85 -1.69
CA ASP A 63 13.44 -1.77 -2.72
C ASP A 63 13.08 -3.24 -2.41
N THR A 64 13.14 -3.66 -1.13
CA THR A 64 12.97 -5.06 -0.69
C THR A 64 11.83 -5.30 0.30
N GLY A 65 11.19 -4.23 0.80
CA GLY A 65 10.16 -4.28 1.86
C GLY A 65 10.71 -4.49 3.30
N LYS A 66 12.00 -4.84 3.46
CA LYS A 66 12.60 -5.08 4.78
C LYS A 66 12.57 -3.84 5.67
N THR A 67 13.06 -2.72 5.15
CA THR A 67 13.11 -1.45 5.89
C THR A 67 11.73 -0.94 6.27
N THR A 68 10.75 -1.05 5.36
CA THR A 68 9.39 -0.58 5.64
C THR A 68 8.68 -1.43 6.69
N LYS A 69 8.94 -2.74 6.72
CA LYS A 69 8.48 -3.63 7.78
C LYS A 69 9.09 -3.28 9.14
N GLU A 70 10.42 -3.18 9.21
CA GLU A 70 11.14 -2.87 10.46
C GLU A 70 10.73 -1.51 11.05
N ARG A 71 10.44 -0.54 10.17
CA ARG A 71 10.05 0.83 10.56
C ARG A 71 8.54 1.03 10.66
N LEU A 72 7.71 -0.02 10.57
CA LEU A 72 6.26 0.16 10.52
C LEU A 72 5.71 0.86 11.78
N ASN A 73 6.25 0.54 12.95
CA ASN A 73 5.89 1.21 14.21
C ASN A 73 6.29 2.70 14.22
N PHE A 74 7.35 3.08 13.51
CA PHE A 74 7.71 4.49 13.34
C PHE A 74 6.65 5.22 12.50
N TYR A 75 6.16 4.62 11.40
CA TYR A 75 5.10 5.21 10.59
C TYR A 75 3.79 5.35 11.37
N ARG A 76 3.38 4.31 12.11
CA ARG A 76 2.17 4.34 12.97
C ARG A 76 2.22 5.44 14.02
N LYS A 77 3.39 5.71 14.61
CA LYS A 77 3.57 6.83 15.55
C LYS A 77 3.42 8.19 14.88
N LYS A 78 3.73 8.31 13.58
CA LYS A 78 3.58 9.54 12.81
C LYS A 78 2.18 9.72 12.23
N LEU A 79 1.44 8.64 12.05
CA LEU A 79 0.10 8.60 11.45
C LEU A 79 -0.85 7.81 12.37
N PRO A 80 -1.10 8.30 13.60
CA PRO A 80 -1.81 7.54 14.63
C PRO A 80 -3.28 7.21 14.26
N ASN A 81 -3.89 8.03 13.40
CA ASN A 81 -5.29 7.88 12.99
C ASN A 81 -5.45 7.03 11.72
N HIS A 82 -4.35 6.57 11.12
CA HIS A 82 -4.37 5.84 9.85
C HIS A 82 -3.86 4.41 10.02
N LYS A 83 -4.34 3.51 9.17
CA LYS A 83 -3.78 2.16 9.09
C LYS A 83 -2.54 2.18 8.21
N CYS A 84 -1.50 1.50 8.70
CA CYS A 84 -0.20 1.42 8.03
C CYS A 84 0.20 -0.04 7.82
N PHE A 85 0.55 -0.38 6.58
CA PHE A 85 1.05 -1.68 6.16
C PHE A 85 2.35 -1.54 5.37
N SER A 86 3.16 -2.60 5.32
CA SER A 86 4.32 -2.67 4.42
C SER A 86 4.02 -3.56 3.21
N LEU A 87 4.45 -3.15 2.02
CA LEU A 87 4.38 -3.97 0.81
C LEU A 87 5.47 -5.04 0.87
N ARG A 88 5.06 -6.30 1.00
CA ARG A 88 5.97 -7.45 1.11
C ARG A 88 6.82 -7.58 -0.14
N GLY A 89 8.14 -7.65 0.05
CA GLY A 89 9.11 -7.75 -1.05
C GLY A 89 9.39 -6.43 -1.79
N GLY A 90 8.68 -5.36 -1.43
CA GLY A 90 8.89 -4.01 -1.97
C GLY A 90 8.83 -3.96 -3.50
N ARG A 91 9.58 -3.01 -4.07
CA ARG A 91 9.70 -2.83 -5.52
C ARG A 91 10.25 -4.06 -6.23
N GLY A 92 11.18 -4.81 -5.64
CA GLY A 92 11.79 -5.98 -6.28
C GLY A 92 10.80 -7.12 -6.58
N TYR A 93 9.72 -7.20 -5.80
CA TYR A 93 8.66 -8.20 -6.00
C TYR A 93 7.50 -7.69 -6.85
N TRP A 94 7.48 -6.40 -7.18
CA TRP A 94 6.42 -5.81 -8.00
C TRP A 94 6.40 -6.41 -9.41
N ARG A 95 5.20 -6.69 -9.90
CA ARG A 95 4.93 -7.19 -11.25
C ARG A 95 3.98 -6.19 -11.93
N PRO A 96 4.46 -5.35 -12.86
CA PRO A 96 3.71 -4.20 -13.38
C PRO A 96 2.40 -4.56 -14.10
N ASN A 97 2.30 -5.79 -14.61
CA ASN A 97 1.16 -6.27 -15.40
C ASN A 97 0.42 -7.41 -14.70
N PHE A 98 0.58 -7.54 -13.38
CA PHE A 98 -0.17 -8.52 -12.60
C PHE A 98 -1.64 -8.13 -12.57
N GLN A 99 -2.51 -9.11 -12.84
CA GLN A 99 -3.96 -8.95 -12.81
C GLN A 99 -4.56 -10.05 -11.93
N ILE A 100 -5.62 -9.73 -11.21
CA ILE A 100 -6.35 -10.72 -10.42
C ILE A 100 -7.22 -11.55 -11.40
N LEU A 101 -7.08 -12.87 -11.37
CA LEU A 101 -7.83 -13.79 -12.26
C LEU A 101 -9.35 -13.58 -12.24
N GLU A 102 -9.91 -13.24 -11.08
CA GLU A 102 -11.35 -12.97 -10.91
C GLU A 102 -11.84 -11.74 -11.69
N GLU A 103 -10.94 -10.80 -12.04
CA GLU A 103 -11.27 -9.65 -12.90
C GLU A 103 -11.18 -9.99 -14.39
N ILE A 104 -10.29 -10.91 -14.79
CA ILE A 104 -10.16 -11.37 -16.17
C ILE A 104 -11.48 -11.99 -16.64
N HIS A 105 -12.14 -12.78 -15.79
CA HIS A 105 -13.41 -13.44 -16.13
C HIS A 105 -14.64 -12.50 -16.14
N LYS A 106 -14.53 -11.26 -15.63
CA LYS A 106 -15.60 -10.26 -15.75
C LYS A 106 -15.55 -9.47 -17.06
N ASN A 107 -14.40 -9.49 -17.74
CA ASN A 107 -14.15 -8.76 -18.97
C ASN A 107 -14.23 -9.64 -20.24
N VAL A 108 -14.73 -10.87 -20.11
CA VAL A 108 -14.99 -11.82 -21.21
C VAL A 108 -16.49 -12.07 -21.35
#